data_AF-A0A8T8WMI7-F1
#
_entry.id   AF-A0A8T8WMI7-F1
#
_cell.length_a   1.000
_cell.length_b   1.000
_cell.length_c   1.000
_cell.angle_alpha   90.00
_cell.angle_beta   90.00
_cell.angle_gamma   90.00
#
_symmetry.space_group_name_H-M   'P 1'
#
loop_
_entity.id
_entity.type
_entity.pdbx_description
1 polymer ?
#
loop_
_entity_poly.entity_id
_entity_poly.type
_entity_poly.pdbx_seq_one_letter_code
_entity_poly.pdbx_strand_id
1 'polypeptide(L)' 'ALAAGYASATPAGYGVCQTGCATVVMACYSAAGFTWGAALGATIPASILACNSAFGTCQSACAAVLLIPFP' A
#
# COMPACT_ATOMS: atom_id res chain seq x y z
N ALA A 1 -25.79 15.94 11.93
CA ALA A 1 -25.80 14.75 11.05
C ALA A 1 -24.82 14.84 9.86
N LEU A 2 -24.12 15.97 9.62
CA LEU A 2 -23.16 16.05 8.52
C LEU A 2 -21.88 15.24 8.80
N ALA A 3 -21.26 15.33 9.99
CA ALA A 3 -19.97 14.69 10.30
C ALA A 3 -19.82 13.18 10.01
N ALA A 4 -20.91 12.41 9.97
CA ALA A 4 -20.88 10.96 9.70
C ALA A 4 -20.56 10.60 8.24
N GLY A 5 -20.81 11.50 7.27
CA GLY A 5 -20.50 11.28 5.85
C GLY A 5 -19.08 11.64 5.44
N TYR A 6 -18.38 12.45 6.24
CA TYR A 6 -17.02 12.94 5.95
C TYR A 6 -15.97 12.02 6.59
N ALA A 7 -16.27 11.47 7.77
CA ALA A 7 -15.43 10.48 8.44
C ALA A 7 -15.37 9.12 7.72
N SER A 8 -16.27 8.84 6.76
CA SER A 8 -16.22 7.64 5.91
C SER A 8 -15.39 7.83 4.64
N ALA A 9 -15.15 9.07 4.21
CA ALA A 9 -14.30 9.39 3.05
C ALA A 9 -12.81 9.16 3.35
N THR A 10 -12.36 9.38 4.60
CA THR A 10 -10.97 9.18 5.02
C THR A 10 -10.55 7.69 5.07
N PRO A 11 -11.35 6.78 5.66
CA PRO A 11 -11.12 5.34 5.57
C PRO A 11 -11.22 4.81 4.14
N ALA A 12 -12.17 5.33 3.33
CA ALA A 12 -12.27 4.97 1.92
C ALA A 12 -11.02 5.42 1.14
N GLY A 13 -10.53 6.65 1.37
CA GLY A 13 -9.29 7.17 0.77
C GLY A 13 -8.06 6.39 1.20
N TYR A 14 -7.98 5.99 2.48
CA TYR A 14 -6.94 5.08 2.96
C TYR A 14 -6.98 3.73 2.22
N GLY A 15 -8.18 3.15 2.07
CA GLY A 15 -8.39 1.93 1.30
C GLY A 15 -7.91 2.06 -0.14
N VAL A 16 -8.29 3.14 -0.84
CA VAL A 16 -7.85 3.42 -2.20
C VAL A 16 -6.32 3.57 -2.28
N CYS A 17 -5.71 4.29 -1.35
CA CYS A 17 -4.25 4.44 -1.28
C CYS A 17 -3.56 3.08 -1.13
N GLN A 18 -4.05 2.25 -0.21
CA GLN A 18 -3.50 0.90 -0.01
C GLN A 18 -3.68 0.02 -1.23
N THR A 19 -4.84 0.09 -1.90
CA THR A 19 -5.05 -0.63 -3.16
C THR A 19 -4.06 -0.18 -4.22
N GLY A 20 -3.81 1.13 -4.35
CA GLY A 20 -2.77 1.67 -5.23
C GLY A 20 -1.39 1.08 -4.92
N CYS A 21 -0.94 1.15 -3.66
CA CYS A 21 0.34 0.57 -3.25
C CYS A 21 0.41 -0.94 -3.54
N ALA A 22 -0.67 -1.68 -3.30
CA ALA A 22 -0.75 -3.11 -3.58
C ALA A 22 -0.65 -3.42 -5.09
N THR A 23 -1.29 -2.61 -5.95
CA THR A 23 -1.17 -2.78 -7.41
C THR A 23 0.25 -2.55 -7.90
N VAL A 24 0.97 -1.56 -7.35
CA VAL A 24 2.36 -1.26 -7.72
C VAL A 24 3.30 -2.39 -7.31
N VAL A 25 3.19 -2.92 -6.08
CA VAL A 25 4.05 -4.03 -5.64
C VAL A 25 3.78 -5.31 -6.43
N MET A 26 2.52 -5.59 -6.77
CA MET A 26 2.14 -6.70 -7.66
C MET A 26 2.81 -6.57 -9.04
N ALA A 27 2.83 -5.37 -9.62
CA ALA A 27 3.49 -5.11 -10.88
C ALA A 27 5.03 -5.26 -10.77
N CYS A 28 5.64 -4.77 -9.69
CA CYS A 28 7.07 -4.90 -9.41
C CYS A 28 7.50 -6.38 -9.32
N TYR A 29 6.74 -7.18 -8.57
CA TYR A 29 6.94 -8.62 -8.47
C TYR A 29 6.78 -9.32 -9.81
N SER A 30 5.73 -8.97 -10.57
CA SER A 30 5.47 -9.55 -11.89
C SER A 30 6.60 -9.23 -12.88
N ALA A 31 7.15 -8.01 -12.85
CA ALA A 31 8.30 -7.61 -13.65
C ALA A 31 9.57 -8.41 -13.26
N ALA A 32 9.70 -8.77 -11.99
CA ALA A 32 10.78 -9.63 -11.50
C ALA A 32 10.53 -11.14 -11.74
N GLY A 33 9.37 -11.54 -12.25
CA GLY A 33 9.00 -12.94 -12.48
C GLY A 33 8.54 -13.70 -11.24
N PHE A 34 8.10 -12.99 -10.20
CA PHE A 34 7.62 -13.58 -8.95
C PHE A 34 6.13 -13.29 -8.73
N THR A 35 5.45 -14.17 -8.00
CA THR A 35 4.12 -13.90 -7.47
C THR A 35 4.21 -13.23 -6.10
N TRP A 36 3.47 -12.15 -5.90
CA TRP A 36 3.43 -11.43 -4.63
C TRP A 36 2.93 -12.31 -3.50
N GLY A 37 3.51 -12.13 -2.30
CA GLY A 37 3.19 -12.92 -1.11
C GLY A 37 3.73 -14.35 -1.08
N ALA A 38 4.26 -14.88 -2.18
CA ALA A 38 4.80 -16.24 -2.21
C ALA A 38 6.27 -16.34 -1.77
N ALA A 39 7.02 -15.23 -1.86
CA ALA A 39 8.42 -15.18 -1.44
C ALA A 39 8.49 -14.86 0.06
N LEU A 40 8.86 -15.85 0.88
CA LEU A 40 9.00 -15.76 2.34
C LEU A 40 10.36 -16.32 2.78
N GLY A 41 11.00 -15.72 3.79
CA GLY A 41 12.20 -16.27 4.45
C GLY A 41 13.47 -15.43 4.29
N ALA A 42 14.62 -15.94 4.72
CA ALA A 42 15.89 -15.18 4.71
C ALA A 42 16.56 -15.08 3.32
N THR A 43 16.07 -15.83 2.33
CA THR A 43 16.66 -15.96 0.99
C THR A 43 15.85 -15.25 -0.10
N ILE A 44 15.15 -14.17 0.28
CA ILE A 44 14.35 -13.38 -0.68
C ILE A 44 15.29 -12.70 -1.68
N PRO A 45 15.01 -12.75 -3.00
CA PRO A 45 15.77 -12.02 -3.99
C PRO A 45 15.85 -10.52 -3.66
N ALA A 46 17.01 -9.90 -3.89
CA ALA A 46 17.22 -8.46 -3.61
C ALA A 46 16.17 -7.56 -4.32
N SER A 47 15.77 -7.92 -5.54
CA SER A 47 14.72 -7.19 -6.27
C SER A 47 13.37 -7.22 -5.54
N ILE A 48 13.04 -8.35 -4.91
CA ILE A 48 11.80 -8.52 -4.16
C ILE A 48 11.86 -7.81 -2.82
N LEU A 49 13.02 -7.81 -2.16
CA LEU A 49 13.25 -7.00 -0.97
C LEU A 49 13.04 -5.50 -1.27
N ALA A 50 13.53 -5.02 -2.42
CA ALA A 50 13.33 -3.65 -2.88
C ALA A 50 11.85 -3.33 -3.22
N CYS A 51 11.14 -4.25 -3.89
CA CYS A 51 9.70 -4.09 -4.13
C CYS A 51 8.92 -3.94 -2.80
N ASN A 52 9.24 -4.75 -1.79
CA ASN A 52 8.58 -4.69 -0.48
C ASN A 52 8.95 -3.44 0.33
N SER A 53 10.21 -2.99 0.29
CA SER A 53 10.59 -1.77 0.98
C SER A 53 9.86 -0.55 0.40
N ALA A 54 9.78 -0.46 -0.93
CA ALA A 54 8.98 0.56 -1.62
C ALA A 54 7.49 0.47 -1.26
N PHE A 55 6.94 -0.74 -1.20
CA PHE A 55 5.56 -0.96 -0.73
C PHE A 55 5.36 -0.46 0.70
N GLY A 56 6.25 -0.79 1.63
CA GLY A 56 6.19 -0.31 3.02
C GLY A 56 6.21 1.21 3.13
N THR A 57 7.06 1.89 2.35
CA THR A 57 7.09 3.36 2.28
C THR A 57 5.82 3.94 1.67
N CYS A 58 5.26 3.30 0.64
CA CYS A 58 3.97 3.71 0.05
C CYS A 58 2.85 3.60 1.09
N GLN A 59 2.81 2.49 1.83
CA GLN A 59 1.81 2.23 2.88
C GLN A 59 1.94 3.21 4.05
N SER A 60 3.15 3.61 4.44
CA SER A 60 3.33 4.60 5.51
C SER A 60 2.82 5.98 5.09
N ALA A 61 2.93 6.35 3.81
CA ALA A 61 2.32 7.57 3.28
C ALA A 61 0.78 7.51 3.30
N CYS A 62 0.17 6.33 3.12
CA CYS A 62 -1.28 6.17 3.24
C CYS A 62 -1.79 6.53 4.65
N ALA A 63 -0.98 6.40 5.70
CA ALA A 63 -1.37 6.82 7.04
C ALA A 63 -1.70 8.33 7.10
N ALA A 64 -1.05 9.17 6.29
CA ALA A 64 -1.40 10.57 6.16
C ALA A 64 -2.80 10.75 5.57
N VAL A 65 -3.17 9.96 4.56
CA VAL A 65 -4.53 9.98 3.97
C VAL A 65 -5.59 9.60 5.01
N LEU A 66 -5.27 8.70 5.95
CA LEU A 66 -6.16 8.32 7.04
C LEU A 66 -6.27 9.39 8.14
N LEU A 67 -5.17 10.07 8.45
CA LEU A 67 -5.05 10.95 9.63
C LEU A 67 -5.26 12.43 9.32
N ILE A 68 -5.21 12.85 8.06
CA ILE A 68 -5.47 14.24 7.68
C ILE A 68 -7.00 14.48 7.70
N PRO A 69 -7.51 15.34 8.60
CA PRO A 69 -8.87 15.82 8.50
C PRO A 69 -8.99 16.69 7.24
N PHE A 70 -9.79 16.24 6.27
CA PHE A 70 -10.18 17.08 5.14
C PHE A 70 -11.17 18.15 5.62
N PRO A 71 -11.03 19.42 5.17
CA PRO A 71 -11.91 20.52 5.56
C PRO A 71 -13.36 20.33 5.10
#